data_AF-A0AAD7MMP7-F1
#
_entry.id   AF-A0AAD7MMP7-F1
#
_cell.length_a   1.000
_cell.length_b   1.000
_cell.length_c   1.000
_cell.angle_alpha   90.00
_cell.angle_beta   90.00
_cell.angle_gamma   90.00
#
_symmetry.space_group_name_H-M   'P 1'
#
loop_
_entity.id
_entity.type
_entity.pdbx_description
1 polymer ?
#
loop_
_entity_poly.entity_id
_entity_poly.type
_entity_poly.pdbx_seq_one_letter_code
_entity_poly.pdbx_strand_id
1 'polypeptide(L)'
;PEDHHHISHSRNFPSNIPYFLHENEGDPAVKNFLPKLKGHLLSWLAHPDWSGNGNEFTSDNYSKLLIKNDRLYHHKVLRVNYTTYDVCRGQALEIQNVTK
;
A
#
# COMPACT_ATOMS: atom_id res chain seq x y z
N PRO A 1 6.55 17.07 7.00
CA PRO A 1 6.79 16.35 5.73
C PRO A 1 5.55 16.43 4.84
N GLU A 2 5.64 17.15 3.72
CA GLU A 2 4.52 17.41 2.80
C GLU A 2 4.17 16.20 1.93
N ASP A 3 5.07 15.21 1.85
CA ASP A 3 4.89 14.01 1.05
C ASP A 3 5.06 12.74 1.92
N HIS A 4 3.95 12.05 2.19
CA HIS A 4 3.90 10.85 3.03
C HIS A 4 4.55 9.63 2.35
N HIS A 5 4.62 9.60 1.02
CA HIS A 5 5.12 8.46 0.24
C HIS A 5 5.99 8.90 -0.94
N HIS A 6 7.30 8.74 -0.81
CA HIS A 6 8.20 8.94 -1.94
C HIS A 6 8.46 7.61 -2.67
N ILE A 7 7.94 7.49 -3.88
CA ILE A 7 8.19 6.38 -4.81
C ILE A 7 9.04 6.90 -5.97
N SER A 8 10.10 6.18 -6.35
CA SER A 8 10.92 6.58 -7.50
C SER A 8 10.09 6.64 -8.79
N HIS A 9 10.13 7.75 -9.53
CA HIS A 9 9.40 7.92 -10.80
C HIS A 9 9.88 7.01 -11.94
N SER A 10 11.00 6.29 -11.77
CA SER A 10 11.53 5.42 -12.80
C SER A 10 10.60 4.25 -13.09
N ARG A 11 10.21 4.11 -14.37
CA ARG A 11 9.39 3.01 -14.91
C ARG A 11 10.22 2.02 -15.74
N ASN A 12 11.53 1.97 -15.50
CA ASN A 12 12.48 1.26 -16.36
C ASN A 12 12.35 -0.28 -16.32
N PHE A 13 11.59 -0.84 -15.37
CA PHE A 13 11.43 -2.28 -15.19
C PHE A 13 9.96 -2.69 -15.29
N PRO A 14 9.37 -2.66 -16.50
CA PRO A 14 8.03 -3.19 -16.72
C PRO A 14 8.08 -4.72 -16.71
N SER A 15 7.22 -5.32 -15.90
CA SER A 15 6.96 -6.76 -15.91
C SER A 15 5.52 -7.00 -16.31
N ASN A 16 5.32 -7.93 -17.24
CA ASN A 16 3.99 -8.33 -17.66
C ASN A 16 3.35 -9.22 -16.57
N ILE A 17 2.12 -8.92 -16.18
CA ILE A 17 1.43 -9.59 -15.07
C ILE A 17 1.27 -11.09 -15.31
N PRO A 18 0.66 -11.55 -16.43
CA PRO A 18 0.52 -12.99 -16.64
C PRO A 18 1.88 -13.71 -16.71
N TYR A 19 2.90 -13.09 -17.29
CA TYR A 19 4.26 -13.66 -17.29
C TYR A 19 4.82 -13.81 -15.86
N PHE A 20 4.72 -12.77 -15.04
CA PHE A 20 5.15 -12.81 -13.63
C PHE A 20 4.42 -13.89 -12.83
N LEU A 21 3.11 -14.06 -13.04
CA LEU A 21 2.32 -15.08 -12.35
C LEU A 21 2.71 -16.50 -12.76
N HIS A 22 3.04 -16.68 -14.03
CA HIS A 22 3.51 -17.97 -14.53
C HIS A 22 4.89 -18.31 -13.96
N GLU A 23 5.84 -17.38 -13.97
CA GLU A 23 7.19 -17.61 -13.40
C GLU A 23 7.15 -17.95 -11.90
N ASN A 24 6.12 -17.47 -11.19
CA ASN A 24 5.96 -17.67 -9.75
C ASN A 24 4.85 -18.67 -9.41
N GLU A 25 4.39 -19.51 -10.35
CA GLU A 25 3.21 -20.37 -10.15
C GLU A 25 3.27 -21.29 -8.91
N GLY A 26 4.48 -21.69 -8.49
CA GLY A 26 4.70 -22.50 -7.29
C GLY A 26 4.68 -21.71 -5.98
N ASP A 27 4.66 -20.38 -6.03
CA ASP A 27 4.71 -19.52 -4.87
C ASP A 27 3.30 -19.27 -4.30
N PRO A 28 3.06 -19.55 -3.00
CA PRO A 28 1.74 -19.36 -2.40
C PRO A 28 1.31 -17.90 -2.33
N ALA A 29 2.23 -16.92 -2.40
CA ALA A 29 1.91 -15.50 -2.36
C ALA A 29 1.26 -15.01 -3.66
N VAL A 30 1.56 -15.63 -4.80
CA VAL A 30 0.90 -15.27 -6.08
C VAL A 30 -0.46 -15.96 -6.28
N LYS A 31 -0.84 -16.86 -5.35
CA LYS A 31 -2.14 -17.52 -5.40
C LYS A 31 -3.27 -16.49 -5.26
N ASN A 32 -4.15 -16.45 -6.26
CA ASN A 32 -5.24 -15.49 -6.36
C ASN A 32 -4.75 -14.02 -6.42
N PHE A 33 -3.54 -13.77 -6.91
CA PHE A 33 -2.97 -12.42 -6.96
C PHE A 33 -3.82 -11.45 -7.78
N LEU A 34 -4.18 -11.80 -9.02
CA LEU A 34 -5.00 -10.95 -9.89
C LEU A 34 -6.36 -10.58 -9.30
N PRO A 35 -7.20 -11.51 -8.83
CA PRO A 35 -8.49 -11.14 -8.25
C PRO A 35 -8.31 -10.29 -6.98
N LYS A 36 -7.32 -10.57 -6.13
CA LYS A 36 -7.01 -9.74 -4.95
C LYS A 36 -6.56 -8.33 -5.34
N LEU A 37 -5.70 -8.20 -6.35
CA LEU A 37 -5.23 -6.91 -6.86
C LEU A 37 -6.39 -6.09 -7.40
N LYS A 38 -7.24 -6.69 -8.25
CA LYS A 38 -8.41 -5.99 -8.78
C LYS A 38 -9.40 -5.60 -7.67
N GLY A 39 -9.63 -6.47 -6.68
CA GLY A 39 -10.49 -6.17 -5.53
C GLY A 39 -9.95 -5.01 -4.71
N HIS A 40 -8.66 -4.98 -4.46
CA HIS A 40 -8.01 -3.88 -3.74
C HIS A 40 -8.12 -2.55 -4.50
N LEU A 41 -7.84 -2.56 -5.81
CA LEU A 41 -7.98 -1.36 -6.65
C LEU A 41 -9.42 -0.85 -6.71
N LEU A 42 -10.40 -1.76 -6.80
CA LEU A 42 -11.82 -1.40 -6.77
C LEU A 42 -12.23 -0.82 -5.42
N SER A 43 -11.77 -1.38 -4.30
CA SER A 43 -12.03 -0.82 -2.96
C SER A 43 -11.53 0.61 -2.86
N TRP A 44 -10.31 0.85 -3.35
CA TRP A 44 -9.71 2.19 -3.31
C TRP A 44 -10.45 3.20 -4.21
N LEU A 45 -10.92 2.76 -5.38
CA LEU A 45 -11.70 3.61 -6.28
C LEU A 45 -13.12 3.87 -5.77
N ALA A 46 -13.75 2.90 -5.11
CA ALA A 46 -15.11 3.00 -4.59
C ALA A 46 -15.18 3.78 -3.27
N HIS A 47 -14.15 3.66 -2.42
CA HIS A 47 -14.13 4.25 -1.09
C HIS A 47 -12.73 4.82 -0.78
N PRO A 48 -12.50 6.13 -1.00
CA PRO A 48 -11.20 6.76 -0.75
C PRO A 48 -10.75 6.70 0.73
N ASP A 49 -11.70 6.60 1.67
CA ASP A 49 -11.45 6.58 3.11
C ASP A 49 -11.48 5.18 3.75
N TRP A 50 -11.73 4.11 2.99
CA TRP A 50 -12.00 2.77 3.54
C TRP A 50 -10.96 1.74 3.09
N SER A 51 -10.27 1.13 4.06
CA SER A 51 -9.33 0.01 3.86
C SER A 51 -10.06 -1.34 3.89
N GLY A 52 -11.07 -1.51 3.05
CA GLY A 52 -11.75 -2.80 2.87
C GLY A 52 -10.86 -3.80 2.14
N ASN A 53 -11.01 -5.09 2.43
CA ASN A 53 -10.22 -6.16 1.77
C ASN A 53 -10.69 -6.47 0.33
N GLY A 54 -11.64 -5.70 -0.24
CA GLY A 54 -12.12 -5.86 -1.61
C GLY A 54 -12.83 -7.18 -1.93
N ASN A 55 -13.23 -7.96 -0.92
CA ASN A 55 -13.87 -9.26 -1.11
C ASN A 55 -15.35 -9.18 -1.50
N GLU A 56 -15.93 -7.98 -1.57
CA GLU A 56 -17.35 -7.75 -1.86
C GLU A 56 -17.67 -7.60 -3.37
N PHE A 57 -16.64 -7.52 -4.21
CA PHE A 57 -16.84 -7.27 -5.64
C PHE A 57 -17.14 -8.54 -6.44
N THR A 58 -18.18 -8.46 -7.27
CA THR A 58 -18.60 -9.53 -8.19
C THR A 58 -17.78 -9.53 -9.49
N SER A 59 -17.84 -10.62 -10.26
CA SER A 59 -17.19 -10.77 -11.58
C SER A 59 -17.44 -9.60 -12.55
N ASP A 60 -18.65 -9.03 -12.53
CA ASP A 60 -19.02 -7.86 -13.33
C ASP A 60 -18.15 -6.63 -13.01
N ASN A 61 -17.87 -6.40 -11.72
CA ASN A 61 -17.05 -5.28 -11.28
C ASN A 61 -15.57 -5.45 -11.71
N TYR A 62 -15.05 -6.67 -11.68
CA TYR A 62 -13.68 -6.96 -12.14
C TYR A 62 -13.48 -6.80 -13.65
N SER A 63 -14.57 -6.91 -14.43
CA SER A 63 -14.57 -6.75 -15.88
C SER A 63 -14.49 -5.28 -16.29
N LYS A 64 -14.94 -4.37 -15.43
CA LYS A 64 -14.84 -2.91 -15.62
C LYS A 64 -13.43 -2.39 -15.38
N LEU A 65 -12.58 -3.16 -14.70
CA LEU A 65 -11.22 -2.75 -14.35
C LEU A 65 -10.20 -3.31 -15.36
N LEU A 66 -9.57 -2.41 -16.09
CA LEU A 66 -8.52 -2.70 -17.06
C LEU A 66 -7.18 -2.15 -16.56
N ILE A 67 -6.19 -3.03 -16.43
CA ILE A 67 -4.81 -2.62 -16.12
C ILE A 67 -4.14 -2.28 -17.44
N LYS A 68 -3.66 -1.03 -17.58
CA LYS A 68 -3.05 -0.57 -18.82
C LYS A 68 -1.85 -1.45 -19.19
N ASN A 69 -1.94 -2.10 -20.36
CA ASN A 69 -0.92 -3.00 -20.92
C ASN A 69 -0.59 -4.24 -20.08
N ASP A 70 -1.38 -4.55 -19.04
CA ASP A 70 -1.10 -5.64 -18.09
C ASP A 70 0.34 -5.59 -17.53
N ARG A 71 0.83 -4.37 -17.24
CA ARG A 71 2.20 -4.13 -16.75
C ARG A 71 2.22 -3.72 -15.29
N LEU A 72 3.10 -4.36 -14.52
CA LEU A 72 3.57 -3.92 -13.22
C LEU A 72 4.94 -3.25 -13.39
N TYR A 73 5.22 -2.24 -12.57
CA TYR A 73 6.53 -1.59 -12.57
C TYR A 73 7.23 -1.90 -11.26
N HIS A 74 8.42 -2.48 -11.37
CA HIS A 74 9.26 -2.72 -10.22
C HIS A 74 9.99 -1.43 -9.84
N HIS A 75 9.61 -0.84 -8.71
CA HIS A 75 10.27 0.32 -8.15
C HIS A 75 11.34 -0.11 -7.14
N LYS A 76 12.57 0.36 -7.32
CA LYS A 76 13.70 0.03 -6.42
C LYS A 76 13.60 0.71 -5.05
N VAL A 77 12.86 1.83 -4.97
CA VAL A 77 12.80 2.66 -3.76
C VAL A 77 11.34 3.06 -3.50
N LEU A 78 10.83 2.65 -2.35
CA LEU A 78 9.64 3.14 -1.68
C LEU A 78 10.08 3.70 -0.32
N ARG A 79 9.84 4.99 -0.06
CA ARG A 79 10.06 5.62 1.23
C ARG A 79 8.72 6.06 1.79
N VAL A 80 8.42 5.65 3.01
CA VAL A 80 7.22 6.10 3.73
C VAL A 80 7.67 7.01 4.86
N ASN A 81 7.26 8.27 4.80
CA ASN A 81 7.62 9.29 5.79
C ASN A 81 6.52 9.34 6.85
N TYR A 82 6.76 8.76 8.03
CA TYR A 82 5.85 8.90 9.15
C TYR A 82 6.21 10.14 9.97
N THR A 83 5.23 10.97 10.29
CA THR A 83 5.40 12.00 11.31
C THR A 83 5.43 11.32 12.67
N THR A 84 6.61 11.20 13.25
CA THR A 84 6.74 10.96 14.69
C THR A 84 6.18 12.18 15.40
N TYR A 85 4.90 12.14 15.75
CA TYR A 85 4.39 12.99 16.83
C TYR A 85 5.06 12.50 18.10
N ASP A 86 6.03 13.26 18.59
CA ASP A 86 6.56 13.09 19.94
C ASP A 86 5.46 13.54 20.91
N VAL A 87 4.71 12.58 21.46
CA VAL A 87 3.80 12.82 22.59
C VAL A 87 4.57 12.80 23.89
N CYS A 88 5.56 13.66 24.07
CA CYS A 88 5.97 14.07 25.42
C CYS A 88 5.02 15.19 25.89
N ARG A 89 3.84 14.78 26.36
CA ARG A 89 2.99 15.66 27.18
C ARG A 89 3.85 16.22 28.33
N GLY A 90 3.78 17.53 28.49
CA GLY A 90 4.51 18.25 29.51
C GLY A 90 4.20 17.81 30.93
N GLN A 91 5.11 18.22 31.81
CA GLN A 91 4.95 18.28 33.26
C GLN A 91 4.90 16.92 33.97
N ALA A 92 6.06 16.27 34.09
CA ALA A 92 6.42 15.73 35.39
C ALA A 92 6.51 16.94 36.33
N LEU A 93 5.48 17.14 37.17
CA LEU A 93 5.56 18.04 38.32
C LEU A 93 6.71 17.55 39.20
N GLU A 94 7.87 18.18 39.07
CA GLU A 94 8.94 18.10 40.05
C GLU A 94 8.46 18.84 41.31
N ILE A 95 7.77 18.12 42.19
CA ILE A 95 7.57 18.55 43.57
C ILE A 95 8.95 18.57 44.23
N GLN A 96 9.45 19.79 44.43
CA GLN A 96 10.70 20.10 45.10
C GLN A 96 10.78 19.38 46.46
N ASN A 97 11.82 18.58 46.65
CA ASN A 97 12.36 18.31 47.97
C ASN A 97 13.72 19.00 48.05
N VAL A 98 13.73 20.24 48.52
CA VAL A 98 14.95 20.89 49.03
C VAL A 98 14.78 21.09 50.53
N THR A 99 15.55 20.31 51.26
CA THR A 99 15.78 20.36 52.69
C THR A 99 16.43 21.68 53.09
N LYS A 100 15.85 22.40 54.06
CA LYS A 100 16.61 23.05 55.14
C LYS A 100 15.74 23.25 56.38
#